data_AF-A0A530BKS9-F1
#
_entry.id   AF-A0A530BKS9-F1
#
_cell.length_a   1.000
_cell.length_b   1.000
_cell.length_c   1.000
_cell.angle_alpha   90.00
_cell.angle_beta   90.00
_cell.angle_gamma   90.00
#
_symmetry.space_group_name_H-M   'P 1'
#
loop_
_entity.id
_entity.type
_entity.pdbx_description
1 polymer ?
#
loop_
_entity_poly.entity_id
_entity_poly.type
_entity_poly.pdbx_seq_one_letter_code
_entity_poly.pdbx_strand_id
1 'polypeptide(L)'
;MNAAIRLPAEEVYAAELQALARGDDRQKPAGWSLSPKAVLTYLMGGKASDGTVIAPKYVGRRQLMETAVATLATDRALLLLGVPGTAKSWVSEHLAGAIMGNSTL
;
A
#
# COMPACT_ATOMS: atom_id res chain seq x y z
N MET A 1 -0.30 -8.42 -28.18
CA MET A 1 -0.56 -8.77 -26.76
C MET A 1 0.74 -8.51 -26.01
N ASN A 2 0.82 -7.36 -25.32
CA ASN A 2 2.02 -7.00 -24.55
C ASN A 2 2.05 -7.90 -23.32
N ALA A 3 2.94 -8.90 -23.30
CA ALA A 3 3.16 -9.71 -22.11
C ALA A 3 3.63 -8.76 -21.00
N ALA A 4 2.82 -8.56 -19.97
CA ALA A 4 3.20 -7.74 -18.83
C ALA A 4 4.50 -8.30 -18.24
N ILE A 5 5.59 -7.55 -18.33
CA ILE A 5 6.92 -7.94 -17.83
C ILE A 5 6.91 -8.09 -16.29
N ARG A 6 5.89 -7.56 -15.63
CA ARG A 6 5.67 -7.57 -14.19
C ARG A 6 4.16 -7.51 -13.91
N LEU A 7 3.68 -8.35 -12.98
CA LEU A 7 2.30 -8.30 -12.48
C LEU A 7 2.10 -7.10 -11.55
N PRO A 8 0.88 -6.51 -11.50
CA PRO A 8 0.54 -5.44 -10.57
C PRO A 8 0.77 -5.83 -9.10
N ALA A 9 1.07 -4.84 -8.26
CA ALA A 9 1.33 -5.06 -6.84
C ALA A 9 0.17 -5.78 -6.10
N GLU A 10 -1.07 -5.46 -6.41
CA GLU A 10 -2.25 -6.08 -5.80
C GLU A 10 -2.39 -7.57 -6.17
N GLU A 11 -1.88 -7.99 -7.33
CA GLU A 11 -1.86 -9.40 -7.74
C GLU A 11 -0.69 -10.14 -7.08
N VAL A 12 0.52 -9.56 -7.16
CA VAL A 12 1.74 -10.16 -6.57
C VAL A 12 1.58 -10.35 -5.07
N TYR A 13 0.95 -9.39 -4.38
CA TYR A 13 0.80 -9.38 -2.93
C TYR A 13 -0.65 -9.62 -2.47
N ALA A 14 -1.47 -10.26 -3.31
CA ALA A 14 -2.87 -10.53 -3.03
C ALA A 14 -3.08 -11.24 -1.68
N ALA A 15 -2.27 -12.25 -1.38
CA ALA A 15 -2.37 -13.02 -0.14
C ALA A 15 -2.15 -12.15 1.11
N GLU A 16 -1.15 -11.26 1.06
CA GLU A 16 -0.85 -10.34 2.16
C GLU A 16 -1.95 -9.29 2.35
N LEU A 17 -2.46 -8.72 1.24
CA LEU A 17 -3.55 -7.76 1.26
C LEU A 17 -4.84 -8.38 1.81
N GLN A 18 -5.17 -9.61 1.39
CA GLN A 18 -6.33 -10.34 1.89
C GLN A 18 -6.19 -10.72 3.37
N ALA A 19 -5.00 -11.10 3.82
CA ALA A 19 -4.75 -11.37 5.24
C ALA A 19 -4.95 -10.10 6.09
N LEU A 20 -4.46 -8.96 5.62
CA LEU A 20 -4.70 -7.67 6.28
C LEU A 20 -6.19 -7.31 6.28
N ALA A 21 -6.88 -7.45 5.14
CA ALA A 21 -8.29 -7.11 5.02
C ALA A 21 -9.19 -7.93 5.96
N ARG A 22 -8.91 -9.23 6.13
CA ARG A 22 -9.67 -10.12 7.03
C ARG A 22 -9.65 -9.66 8.49
N GLY A 23 -8.57 -8.99 8.91
CA GLY A 23 -8.35 -8.50 10.26
C GLY A 23 -8.60 -7.02 10.49
N ASP A 24 -9.06 -6.31 9.47
CA ASP A 24 -9.10 -4.85 9.47
C ASP A 24 -10.47 -4.32 9.90
N ASP A 25 -10.63 -4.21 11.22
CA ASP A 25 -11.82 -3.73 11.92
C ASP A 25 -11.90 -2.19 12.06
N ARG A 26 -10.93 -1.48 11.51
CA ARG A 26 -10.79 -0.03 11.67
C ARG A 26 -11.57 0.74 10.62
N GLN A 27 -11.88 1.99 10.95
CA GLN A 27 -12.53 2.90 10.01
C GLN A 27 -11.71 3.09 8.74
N LYS A 28 -12.38 2.96 7.60
CA LYS A 28 -11.82 3.17 6.26
C LYS A 28 -12.40 4.44 5.67
N PRO A 29 -11.59 5.33 5.09
CA PRO A 29 -12.10 6.42 4.27
C PRO A 29 -12.94 5.88 3.10
N ALA A 30 -13.77 6.75 2.51
CA ALA A 30 -14.63 6.35 1.39
C ALA A 30 -13.78 5.83 0.21
N GLY A 31 -14.18 4.69 -0.37
CA GLY A 31 -13.48 4.06 -1.50
C GLY A 31 -12.20 3.29 -1.12
N TRP A 32 -11.80 3.24 0.15
CA TRP A 32 -10.60 2.52 0.57
C TRP A 32 -10.89 1.04 0.86
N SER A 33 -10.07 0.16 0.30
CA SER A 33 -10.07 -1.29 0.54
C SER A 33 -9.55 -1.65 1.94
N LEU A 34 -8.52 -0.93 2.40
CA LEU A 34 -7.87 -1.12 3.70
C LEU A 34 -7.91 0.16 4.54
N SER A 35 -7.86 0.05 5.85
CA SER A 35 -7.71 1.20 6.75
C SER A 35 -6.30 1.80 6.62
N PRO A 36 -6.11 3.09 6.95
CA PRO A 36 -4.80 3.73 6.94
C PRO A 36 -3.71 2.94 7.69
N LYS A 37 -4.08 2.31 8.81
CA LYS A 37 -3.14 1.51 9.58
C LYS A 37 -2.82 0.17 8.91
N ALA A 38 -3.79 -0.48 8.25
CA ALA A 38 -3.53 -1.69 7.48
C ALA A 38 -2.64 -1.39 6.25
N VAL A 39 -2.87 -0.27 5.55
CA VAL A 39 -1.99 0.21 4.46
C VAL A 39 -0.56 0.44 4.97
N LEU A 40 -0.40 1.05 6.15
CA LEU A 40 0.94 1.24 6.73
C LEU A 40 1.63 -0.08 7.07
N THR A 41 0.91 -1.07 7.61
CA THR A 41 1.46 -2.41 7.86
C THR A 41 1.85 -3.09 6.55
N TYR A 42 1.04 -2.95 5.50
CA TYR A 42 1.37 -3.46 4.17
C TYR A 42 2.69 -2.87 3.64
N LEU A 43 2.87 -1.56 3.73
CA LEU A 43 4.05 -0.86 3.21
C LEU A 43 5.31 -1.11 4.05
N MET A 44 5.19 -0.99 5.38
CA MET A 44 6.32 -1.01 6.30
C MET A 44 6.66 -2.40 6.84
N GLY A 45 5.85 -3.40 6.51
CA GLY A 45 5.92 -4.74 7.06
C GLY A 45 5.36 -4.85 8.48
N GLY A 46 5.16 -6.08 8.93
CA GLY A 46 4.59 -6.41 10.23
C GLY A 46 3.90 -7.77 10.21
N LYS A 47 2.76 -7.87 10.90
CA LYS A 47 1.92 -9.06 10.93
C LYS A 47 0.44 -8.68 10.81
N ALA A 48 -0.32 -9.46 10.05
CA ALA A 48 -1.77 -9.40 10.06
C ALA A 48 -2.35 -9.99 11.37
N SER A 49 -3.65 -9.80 11.61
CA SER A 49 -4.30 -10.29 12.83
C SER A 49 -4.30 -11.82 12.93
N ASP A 50 -4.32 -12.52 11.79
CA ASP A 50 -4.24 -13.98 11.70
C ASP A 50 -2.81 -14.52 11.83
N GLY A 51 -1.83 -13.65 12.10
CA GLY A 51 -0.43 -14.00 12.25
C GLY A 51 0.37 -14.04 10.94
N THR A 52 -0.26 -13.84 9.78
CA THR A 52 0.42 -13.79 8.48
C THR A 52 1.50 -12.70 8.50
N VAL A 53 2.73 -13.07 8.15
CA VAL A 53 3.86 -12.13 8.08
C VAL A 53 3.72 -11.27 6.84
N ILE A 54 3.85 -9.96 7.03
CA ILE A 54 3.77 -8.97 5.96
C ILE A 54 5.18 -8.45 5.69
N ALA A 55 5.70 -8.73 4.50
CA ALA A 55 7.04 -8.29 4.11
C ALA A 55 7.05 -6.78 3.84
N PRO A 56 8.09 -6.02 4.24
CA PRO A 56 8.15 -4.58 3.96
C PRO A 56 8.34 -4.34 2.45
N LYS A 57 7.52 -3.44 1.89
CA LYS A 57 7.64 -2.96 0.49
C LYS A 57 8.43 -1.66 0.45
N TYR A 58 8.48 -0.93 1.55
CA TYR A 58 9.28 0.27 1.69
C TYR A 58 10.25 0.13 2.86
N VAL A 59 11.54 0.30 2.57
CA VAL A 59 12.61 0.34 3.58
C VAL A 59 13.07 1.79 3.69
N GLY A 60 12.69 2.45 4.79
CA GLY A 60 13.01 3.86 5.01
C GLY A 60 12.34 4.41 6.25
N ARG A 61 12.19 5.74 6.30
CA ARG A 61 11.60 6.43 7.46
C ARG A 61 10.09 6.19 7.50
N ARG A 62 9.62 5.51 8.56
CA ARG A 62 8.20 5.25 8.81
C ARG A 62 7.34 6.51 8.74
N GLN A 63 7.84 7.62 9.29
CA GLN A 63 7.11 8.89 9.35
C GLN A 63 6.73 9.43 7.95
N LEU A 64 7.54 9.12 6.92
CA LEU A 64 7.23 9.52 5.54
C LEU A 64 5.99 8.77 5.02
N MET A 65 5.90 7.46 5.27
CA MET A 65 4.75 6.67 4.87
C MET A 65 3.52 7.03 5.69
N GLU A 66 3.66 7.30 6.99
CA GLU A 66 2.56 7.81 7.83
C GLU A 66 2.01 9.12 7.30
N THR A 67 2.88 10.07 6.95
CA THR A 67 2.47 11.36 6.38
C THR A 67 1.77 11.18 5.04
N ALA A 68 2.30 10.33 4.16
CA ALA A 68 1.71 10.03 2.86
C ALA A 68 0.31 9.42 2.98
N VAL A 69 0.15 8.38 3.81
CA VAL A 69 -1.12 7.69 4.03
C VAL A 69 -2.14 8.61 4.70
N ALA A 70 -1.72 9.39 5.70
CA ALA A 70 -2.61 10.36 6.35
C ALA A 70 -3.09 11.45 5.39
N THR A 71 -2.21 11.93 4.50
CA THR A 71 -2.57 12.90 3.46
C THR A 71 -3.67 12.36 2.56
N LEU A 72 -3.47 11.15 2.01
CA LEU A 72 -4.43 10.49 1.14
C LEU A 72 -5.76 10.18 1.85
N ALA A 73 -5.72 9.83 3.14
CA ALA A 73 -6.91 9.56 3.93
C ALA A 73 -7.81 10.79 4.14
N THR A 74 -7.28 11.99 3.87
CA THR A 74 -8.00 13.29 4.00
C THR A 74 -8.42 13.88 2.66
N ASP A 75 -8.57 13.05 1.61
CA ASP A 75 -9.01 13.46 0.26
C ASP A 75 -8.07 14.50 -0.41
N ARG A 76 -6.77 14.40 -0.11
CA ARG A 76 -5.73 15.26 -0.69
C ARG A 76 -4.83 14.46 -1.62
N ALA A 77 -4.29 15.14 -2.63
CA ALA A 77 -3.29 14.56 -3.53
C ALA A 77 -1.90 14.47 -2.89
N LEU A 78 -1.10 13.51 -3.34
CA LEU A 78 0.28 13.29 -2.92
C LEU A 78 1.24 13.45 -4.12
N LEU A 79 2.28 14.26 -3.97
CA LEU A 79 3.37 14.36 -4.94
C LEU A 79 4.66 13.75 -4.36
N LEU A 80 5.16 12.68 -5.00
CA LEU A 80 6.41 12.02 -4.60
C LEU A 80 7.60 12.62 -5.38
N LEU A 81 8.44 13.39 -4.70
CA LEU A 81 9.65 14.01 -5.28
C LEU A 81 10.93 13.30 -4.79
N GLY A 82 11.93 13.22 -5.66
CA GLY A 82 13.24 12.65 -5.31
C GLY A 82 14.06 12.28 -6.54
N VAL A 83 15.37 12.07 -6.35
CA VAL A 83 16.30 11.65 -7.41
C VAL A 83 15.90 10.32 -8.05
N PRO A 84 16.32 10.01 -9.30
CA PRO A 84 16.08 8.70 -9.90
C PRO A 84 16.54 7.54 -8.98
N GLY A 85 15.79 6.44 -8.95
CA GLY A 85 16.10 5.28 -8.11
C GLY A 85 15.55 5.30 -6.67
N THR A 86 14.82 6.34 -6.24
CA THR A 86 14.26 6.43 -4.87
C THR A 86 12.90 5.72 -4.67
N ALA A 87 12.62 4.68 -5.45
CA ALA A 87 11.39 3.87 -5.35
C ALA A 87 10.05 4.64 -5.46
N LYS A 88 10.01 5.84 -6.07
CA LYS A 88 8.78 6.65 -6.20
C LYS A 88 7.64 5.89 -6.88
N SER A 89 7.89 5.32 -8.06
CA SER A 89 6.89 4.56 -8.83
C SER A 89 6.44 3.31 -8.09
N TRP A 90 7.37 2.62 -7.43
CA TRP A 90 7.08 1.45 -6.59
C TRP A 90 6.15 1.79 -5.43
N VAL A 91 6.47 2.83 -4.65
CA VAL A 91 5.62 3.27 -3.53
C VAL A 91 4.25 3.71 -4.01
N SER A 92 4.17 4.41 -5.16
CA SER A 92 2.91 4.82 -5.77
C SER A 92 2.04 3.61 -6.16
N GLU A 93 2.62 2.60 -6.79
CA GLU A 93 1.94 1.36 -7.19
C GLU A 93 1.37 0.63 -5.97
N HIS A 94 2.19 0.47 -4.93
CA HIS A 94 1.78 -0.17 -3.68
C HIS A 94 0.71 0.60 -2.91
N LEU A 95 0.79 1.94 -2.89
CA LEU A 95 -0.25 2.79 -2.31
C LEU A 95 -1.57 2.61 -3.06
N ALA A 96 -1.55 2.65 -4.39
CA ALA A 96 -2.75 2.46 -5.21
C ALA A 96 -3.38 1.08 -5.00
N GLY A 97 -2.58 0.00 -5.07
CA GLY A 97 -3.08 -1.36 -4.86
C GLY A 97 -3.65 -1.59 -3.45
N ALA A 98 -3.00 -1.06 -2.41
CA ALA A 98 -3.48 -1.20 -1.03
C ALA A 98 -4.71 -0.34 -0.71
N ILE A 99 -4.79 0.87 -1.29
CA ILE A 99 -5.87 1.82 -1.03
C ILE A 99 -7.09 1.49 -1.89
N MET A 100 -6.94 1.37 -3.20
CA MET A 100 -8.07 1.23 -4.13
C MET A 100 -8.37 -0.23 -4.49
N GLY A 101 -7.48 -1.18 -4.16
CA GLY A 101 -7.60 -2.58 -4.57
C GLY A 101 -7.23 -2.84 -6.05
N ASN A 102 -6.87 -1.79 -6.79
CA ASN A 102 -6.42 -1.85 -8.17
C ASN A 102 -5.44 -0.70 -8.42
N SER A 103 -4.26 -1.01 -8.95
CA SER A 103 -3.22 -0.05 -9.36
C SER A 103 -3.15 0.12 -10.88
N THR A 104 -3.91 -0.67 -11.64
CA THR A 104 -4.07 -0.55 -13.09
C THR A 104 -5.29 0.30 -13.43
N LEU A 105 -5.08 1.39 -14.17
CA LEU A 105 -6.14 2.18 -14.79
C LEU A 105 -6.57 1.53 -16.11
#